data_AF-W4G4D1-F1
#
_entry.id   AF-W4G4D1-F1
#
_cell.length_a   1.000
_cell.length_b   1.000
_cell.length_c   1.000
_cell.angle_alpha   90.00
_cell.angle_beta   90.00
_cell.angle_gamma   90.00
#
_symmetry.space_group_name_H-M   'P 1'
#
loop_
_entity.id
_entity.type
_entity.pdbx_description
1 polymer ?
#
loop_
_entity_poly.entity_id
_entity_poly.type
_entity_poly.pdbx_seq_one_letter_code
_entity_poly.pdbx_strand_id
1 'polypeptide(L)'
;MDVLPGEPVYKSLWRHQRGFPEAFAKQCAAQVVVALLDLHGRGFMHRDVKTGNVLLDPATGRCHLIDFGFAKPLVRDDGTLDGRAMSFVGTHYAMAPEVYRCSHQQRDNYYTVAVDWWALGVFVFELLHGSPPWPYKCEDGELVRYAATLEQPLEFPSHSHFANPHVRDLLSVLFMCSQLLCVDPSARLTGVAVQRHPWFCDVNWEDLVVACSTAEMGLLRDIISSSTAPDSAESLTSAENALFAGF
;
A
#
# COMPACT_ATOMS: atom_id res chain seq x y z
N MET A 1 -2.02 23.21 -11.05
CA MET A 1 -1.36 22.04 -10.45
C MET A 1 -0.12 21.80 -11.25
N ASP A 2 1.03 21.75 -10.59
CA ASP A 2 2.27 21.34 -11.24
C ASP A 2 2.16 19.85 -11.61
N VAL A 3 2.65 19.49 -12.79
CA VAL A 3 2.69 18.09 -13.21
C VAL A 3 3.83 17.42 -12.45
N LEU A 4 3.49 16.48 -11.58
CA LEU A 4 4.51 15.67 -10.89
C LEU A 4 5.12 14.67 -11.89
N PRO A 5 6.45 14.50 -11.90
CA PRO A 5 7.09 13.49 -12.73
C PRO A 5 6.77 12.08 -12.22
N GLY A 6 6.80 11.11 -13.12
CA GLY A 6 6.63 9.69 -12.80
C GLY A 6 5.36 9.04 -13.35
N GLU A 7 5.23 7.73 -13.12
CA GLU A 7 4.04 6.95 -13.44
C GLU A 7 3.48 6.28 -12.18
N PRO A 8 2.18 5.95 -12.14
CA PRO A 8 1.63 5.17 -11.03
C PRO A 8 2.32 3.82 -10.91
N VAL A 9 2.67 3.43 -9.68
CA VAL A 9 3.43 2.21 -9.38
C VAL A 9 2.76 0.95 -9.93
N TYR A 10 1.43 0.89 -9.99
CA TYR A 10 0.71 -0.24 -10.57
C TYR A 10 1.13 -0.52 -12.03
N LYS A 11 1.46 0.52 -12.82
CA LYS A 11 1.88 0.34 -14.22
C LYS A 11 3.21 -0.40 -14.27
N SER A 12 4.12 -0.04 -13.38
CA SER A 12 5.39 -0.73 -13.22
C SER A 12 5.19 -2.17 -12.72
N LEU A 13 4.25 -2.42 -11.79
CA LEU A 13 3.89 -3.77 -11.32
C LEU A 13 3.25 -4.64 -12.40
N TRP A 14 2.41 -4.08 -13.28
CA TRP A 14 1.83 -4.83 -14.39
C TRP A 14 2.93 -5.43 -15.28
N ARG A 15 4.00 -4.66 -15.52
CA ARG A 15 5.17 -5.13 -16.28
C ARG A 15 6.00 -6.15 -15.48
N HIS A 16 5.90 -6.12 -14.15
CA HIS A 16 6.57 -7.00 -13.18
C HIS A 16 5.58 -7.87 -12.41
N GLN A 17 4.87 -8.77 -13.10
CA GLN A 17 3.81 -9.61 -12.52
C GLN A 17 4.23 -10.47 -11.31
N ARG A 18 5.53 -10.54 -10.99
CA ARG A 18 6.07 -11.25 -9.82
C ARG A 18 6.44 -10.34 -8.65
N GLY A 19 6.31 -9.02 -8.81
CA GLY A 19 6.77 -8.00 -7.87
C GLY A 19 8.16 -7.45 -8.20
N PHE A 20 8.63 -6.56 -7.34
CA PHE A 20 9.94 -5.92 -7.39
C PHE A 20 10.95 -6.61 -6.47
N PRO A 21 12.25 -6.40 -6.70
CA PRO A 21 13.28 -6.72 -5.72
C PRO A 21 13.00 -6.09 -4.36
N GLU A 22 13.29 -6.80 -3.28
CA GLU A 22 13.00 -6.34 -1.91
C GLU A 22 13.64 -4.98 -1.60
N ALA A 23 14.90 -4.76 -2.01
CA ALA A 23 15.61 -3.50 -1.76
C ALA A 23 14.85 -2.30 -2.37
N PHE A 24 14.34 -2.47 -3.59
CA PHE A 24 13.52 -1.46 -4.27
C PHE A 24 12.18 -1.25 -3.55
N ALA A 25 11.49 -2.34 -3.22
CA ALA A 25 10.21 -2.28 -2.51
C ALA A 25 10.34 -1.58 -1.15
N LYS A 26 11.43 -1.86 -0.42
CA LYS A 26 11.77 -1.24 0.87
C LYS A 26 11.96 0.26 0.74
N GLN A 27 12.69 0.73 -0.27
CA GLN A 27 12.90 2.17 -0.49
C GLN A 27 11.62 2.90 -0.91
N CYS A 28 10.78 2.28 -1.75
CA CYS A 28 9.47 2.83 -2.08
C CYS A 28 8.57 2.94 -0.84
N ALA A 29 8.48 1.86 -0.06
CA ALA A 29 7.72 1.83 1.18
C ALA A 29 8.21 2.87 2.20
N ALA A 30 9.52 3.03 2.36
CA ALA A 30 10.10 4.03 3.26
C ALA A 30 9.69 5.46 2.89
N GLN A 31 9.66 5.80 1.60
CA GLN A 31 9.18 7.11 1.13
C GLN A 31 7.68 7.30 1.42
N VAL A 32 6.86 6.27 1.22
CA VAL A 32 5.42 6.32 1.57
C VAL A 32 5.23 6.45 3.08
N VAL A 33 6.04 5.79 3.91
CA VAL A 33 6.03 5.96 5.38
C VAL A 33 6.29 7.41 5.76
N VAL A 34 7.29 8.06 5.16
CA VAL A 34 7.57 9.48 5.42
C VAL A 34 6.40 10.37 5.00
N ALA A 35 5.81 10.13 3.81
CA ALA A 35 4.64 10.87 3.35
C ALA A 35 3.44 10.72 4.30
N LEU A 36 3.18 9.51 4.81
CA LEU A 36 2.10 9.26 5.77
C LEU A 36 2.36 9.92 7.12
N LEU A 37 3.59 9.87 7.63
CA LEU A 37 3.95 10.55 8.88
C LEU A 37 3.78 12.06 8.78
N ASP A 38 4.21 12.68 7.67
CA ASP A 38 4.02 14.11 7.42
C ASP A 38 2.52 14.46 7.30
N LEU A 39 1.76 13.66 6.55
CA LEU A 39 0.31 13.85 6.40
C LEU A 39 -0.43 13.76 7.74
N HIS A 40 -0.15 12.71 8.52
CA HIS A 40 -0.75 12.49 9.84
C HIS A 40 -0.31 13.57 10.83
N GLY A 41 0.95 13.99 10.78
CA GLY A 41 1.50 15.08 11.59
C GLY A 41 0.88 16.45 11.28
N ARG A 42 0.43 16.66 10.04
CA ARG A 42 -0.37 17.82 9.61
C ARG A 42 -1.85 17.71 9.96
N GLY A 43 -2.26 16.61 10.59
CA GLY A 43 -3.64 16.41 11.03
C GLY A 43 -4.57 15.93 9.93
N PHE A 44 -4.10 15.07 9.00
CA PHE A 44 -4.94 14.45 7.98
C PHE A 44 -4.76 12.93 7.95
N MET A 45 -5.80 12.21 7.55
CA MET A 45 -5.73 10.81 7.11
C MET A 45 -5.97 10.73 5.60
N HIS A 46 -5.30 9.81 4.89
CA HIS A 46 -5.38 9.69 3.42
C HIS A 46 -6.59 8.88 2.95
N ARG A 47 -6.77 7.69 3.54
CA ARG A 47 -7.86 6.72 3.30
C ARG A 47 -7.90 6.05 1.92
N ASP A 48 -6.83 6.17 1.12
CA ASP A 48 -6.75 5.53 -0.22
C ASP A 48 -5.30 5.33 -0.68
N VAL A 49 -4.43 4.86 0.22
CA VAL A 49 -3.06 4.47 -0.14
C VAL A 49 -3.13 3.18 -0.96
N LYS A 50 -2.58 3.20 -2.16
CA LYS A 50 -2.53 2.06 -3.08
C LYS A 50 -1.50 2.30 -4.17
N THR A 51 -1.14 1.27 -4.91
CA THR A 51 -0.22 1.34 -6.06
C THR A 51 -0.72 2.27 -7.19
N GLY A 52 -2.02 2.52 -7.25
CA GLY A 52 -2.69 3.58 -8.05
C GLY A 52 -2.35 5.02 -7.67
N ASN A 53 -2.16 5.29 -6.37
CA ASN A 53 -2.03 6.63 -5.80
C ASN A 53 -0.60 6.93 -5.33
N VAL A 54 0.38 6.14 -5.78
CA VAL A 54 1.81 6.42 -5.59
C VAL A 54 2.43 6.54 -6.97
N LEU A 55 2.98 7.71 -7.28
CA LEU A 55 3.80 7.91 -8.48
C LEU A 55 5.24 7.53 -8.17
N LEU A 56 5.89 6.85 -9.12
CA LEU A 56 7.32 6.56 -9.13
C LEU A 56 7.96 7.37 -10.25
N ASP A 57 8.87 8.27 -9.89
CA ASP A 57 9.74 8.96 -10.84
C ASP A 57 10.96 8.08 -11.16
N PRO A 58 11.07 7.54 -12.38
CA PRO A 58 12.18 6.67 -12.73
C PRO A 58 13.50 7.38 -13.00
N ALA A 59 13.48 8.71 -13.20
CA ALA A 59 14.70 9.48 -13.36
C ALA A 59 15.39 9.68 -12.01
N THR A 60 14.62 9.84 -10.94
CA THR A 60 15.13 10.18 -9.61
C THR A 60 14.96 9.07 -8.57
N GLY A 61 14.14 8.06 -8.83
CA GLY A 61 13.77 7.05 -7.84
C GLY A 61 12.87 7.60 -6.71
N ARG A 62 12.19 8.72 -6.92
CA ARG A 62 11.31 9.31 -5.92
C ARG A 62 9.89 8.78 -6.02
N CYS A 63 9.28 8.55 -4.87
CA CYS A 63 7.86 8.21 -4.75
C CYS A 63 7.06 9.41 -4.27
N HIS A 64 5.91 9.66 -4.89
CA HIS A 64 4.99 10.70 -4.50
C HIS A 64 3.61 10.10 -4.21
N LEU A 65 3.15 10.25 -2.96
CA LEU A 65 1.77 9.96 -2.60
C LEU A 65 0.86 11.06 -3.17
N ILE A 66 -0.14 10.67 -3.95
CA ILE A 66 -1.06 11.56 -4.66
C ILE A 66 -2.52 11.23 -4.36
N ASP A 67 -3.43 12.04 -4.90
CA ASP A 67 -4.89 11.87 -4.79
C ASP A 67 -5.43 11.90 -3.35
N PHE A 68 -5.55 13.11 -2.82
CA PHE A 68 -6.14 13.39 -1.52
C PHE A 68 -7.68 13.53 -1.58
N GLY A 69 -8.34 13.03 -2.64
CA GLY A 69 -9.80 13.14 -2.81
C GLY A 69 -10.60 12.49 -1.68
N PHE A 70 -10.04 11.46 -1.04
CA PHE A 70 -10.60 10.84 0.16
C PHE A 70 -9.94 11.28 1.45
N ALA A 71 -9.02 12.25 1.46
CA ALA A 71 -8.39 12.66 2.70
C ALA A 71 -9.41 13.28 3.67
N LYS A 72 -9.17 13.13 4.98
CA LYS A 72 -10.02 13.72 6.03
C LYS A 72 -9.16 14.46 7.08
N PRO A 73 -9.54 15.70 7.47
CA PRO A 73 -8.95 16.36 8.62
C PRO A 73 -9.22 15.58 9.92
N LEU A 74 -8.18 15.47 10.76
CA LEU A 74 -8.22 14.89 12.11
C LEU A 74 -8.56 15.94 13.17
N VAL A 75 -8.71 17.20 12.77
CA VAL A 75 -9.10 18.32 13.62
C VAL A 75 -10.43 18.86 13.11
N ARG A 76 -11.38 19.11 14.01
CA ARG A 76 -12.65 19.78 13.69
C ARG A 76 -12.43 21.27 13.48
N ASP A 77 -13.45 21.94 12.94
CA ASP A 77 -13.46 23.40 12.75
C ASP A 77 -13.28 24.19 14.05
N ASP A 78 -13.64 23.59 15.20
CA ASP A 78 -13.49 24.19 16.54
C ASP A 78 -12.08 23.97 17.15
N GLY A 79 -11.16 23.36 16.41
CA GLY A 79 -9.79 23.08 16.84
C GLY A 79 -9.64 21.83 17.72
N THR A 80 -10.73 21.10 18.01
CA THR A 80 -10.64 19.84 18.75
C THR A 80 -10.19 18.69 17.86
N LEU A 81 -9.37 17.79 18.39
CA LEU A 81 -8.96 16.58 17.69
C LEU A 81 -10.17 15.63 17.54
N ASP A 82 -10.61 15.39 16.31
CA ASP A 82 -11.54 14.33 15.93
C ASP A 82 -10.85 13.40 14.94
N GLY A 83 -9.95 12.56 15.47
CA GLY A 83 -9.19 11.58 14.70
C GLY A 83 -10.02 10.38 14.22
N ARG A 84 -11.34 10.54 14.08
CA ARG A 84 -12.31 9.49 13.81
C ARG A 84 -12.99 9.71 12.47
N ALA A 85 -13.20 8.65 11.72
CA ALA A 85 -13.95 8.65 10.48
C ALA A 85 -14.96 7.49 10.46
N MET A 86 -16.05 7.68 9.72
CA MET A 86 -17.17 6.73 9.64
C MET A 86 -17.62 6.45 8.20
N SER A 87 -17.17 7.26 7.23
CA SER A 87 -17.60 7.11 5.84
C SER A 87 -16.96 5.88 5.19
N PHE A 88 -17.71 5.17 4.38
CA PHE A 88 -17.23 4.07 3.57
C PHE A 88 -16.62 4.61 2.27
N VAL A 89 -15.29 4.80 2.25
CA VAL A 89 -14.53 5.36 1.12
C VAL A 89 -13.18 4.66 1.00
N GLY A 90 -12.56 4.78 -0.17
CA GLY A 90 -11.29 4.14 -0.51
C GLY A 90 -11.48 2.93 -1.43
N THR A 91 -10.37 2.35 -1.85
CA THR A 91 -10.36 1.22 -2.77
C THR A 91 -10.50 -0.10 -2.03
N HIS A 92 -11.52 -0.89 -2.37
CA HIS A 92 -11.91 -2.08 -1.62
C HIS A 92 -10.75 -3.03 -1.31
N TYR A 93 -9.90 -3.37 -2.29
CA TYR A 93 -8.83 -4.35 -2.05
C TYR A 93 -7.74 -3.87 -1.06
N ALA A 94 -7.58 -2.55 -0.88
CA ALA A 94 -6.62 -1.94 0.04
C ALA A 94 -7.26 -1.47 1.34
N MET A 95 -8.59 -1.62 1.46
CA MET A 95 -9.38 -1.08 2.56
C MET A 95 -9.23 -1.94 3.82
N ALA A 96 -9.06 -1.28 4.96
CA ALA A 96 -8.95 -1.96 6.24
C ALA A 96 -10.30 -2.58 6.70
N PRO A 97 -10.30 -3.72 7.41
CA PRO A 97 -11.53 -4.41 7.85
C PRO A 97 -12.48 -3.52 8.64
N GLU A 98 -11.95 -2.63 9.49
CA GLU A 98 -12.75 -1.74 10.31
C GLU A 98 -13.55 -0.69 9.51
N VAL A 99 -13.15 -0.38 8.27
CA VAL A 99 -13.92 0.52 7.39
C VAL A 99 -15.21 -0.16 6.94
N TYR A 100 -15.17 -1.45 6.65
CA TYR A 100 -16.36 -2.27 6.35
C TYR A 100 -17.29 -2.39 7.56
N ARG A 101 -16.74 -2.48 8.78
CA ARG A 101 -17.54 -2.54 10.01
C ARG A 101 -18.32 -1.24 10.25
N CYS A 102 -17.73 -0.09 9.90
CA CYS A 102 -18.37 1.21 10.05
C CYS A 102 -19.55 1.42 9.08
N SER A 103 -19.56 0.76 7.91
CA SER A 103 -20.62 0.93 6.93
C SER A 103 -21.88 0.13 7.23
N HIS A 104 -21.79 -0.91 8.08
CA HIS A 104 -22.88 -1.88 8.25
C HIS A 104 -23.55 -1.87 9.62
N GLN A 105 -22.91 -1.38 10.70
CA GLN A 105 -23.50 -1.46 12.05
C GLN A 105 -23.07 -0.32 12.99
N GLN A 106 -24.08 0.28 13.64
CA GLN A 106 -24.05 1.19 14.80
C GLN A 106 -23.41 2.59 14.66
N ARG A 107 -24.06 3.58 15.28
CA ARG A 107 -23.68 5.01 15.30
C ARG A 107 -22.32 5.31 15.96
N ASP A 108 -21.71 4.34 16.63
CA ASP A 108 -20.50 4.54 17.43
C ASP A 108 -19.26 3.83 16.84
N ASN A 109 -19.37 3.16 15.69
CA ASN A 109 -18.23 2.57 15.02
C ASN A 109 -17.47 3.64 14.21
N TYR A 110 -16.17 3.76 14.48
CA TYR A 110 -15.26 4.65 13.77
C TYR A 110 -13.92 3.97 13.52
N TYR A 111 -13.18 4.50 12.56
CA TYR A 111 -11.79 4.17 12.30
C TYR A 111 -10.91 5.42 12.39
N THR A 112 -9.60 5.21 12.49
CA THR A 112 -8.60 6.27 12.70
C THR A 112 -7.54 6.22 11.59
N VAL A 113 -6.45 6.98 11.72
CA VAL A 113 -5.26 6.89 10.85
C VAL A 113 -4.68 5.47 10.70
N ALA A 114 -5.06 4.53 11.58
CA ALA A 114 -4.69 3.12 11.49
C ALA A 114 -5.03 2.48 10.13
N VAL A 115 -6.04 2.99 9.41
CA VAL A 115 -6.42 2.47 8.08
C VAL A 115 -5.36 2.72 7.02
N ASP A 116 -4.62 3.84 7.11
CA ASP A 116 -3.54 4.14 6.15
C ASP A 116 -2.35 3.20 6.33
N TRP A 117 -2.13 2.72 7.56
CA TRP A 117 -1.07 1.75 7.87
C TRP A 117 -1.44 0.32 7.42
N TRP A 118 -2.72 -0.04 7.46
CA TRP A 118 -3.20 -1.26 6.80
C TRP A 118 -2.97 -1.18 5.29
N ALA A 119 -3.37 -0.07 4.68
CA ALA A 119 -3.20 0.16 3.24
C ALA A 119 -1.72 0.18 2.82
N LEU A 120 -0.81 0.66 3.67
CA LEU A 120 0.63 0.49 3.50
C LEU A 120 1.04 -1.00 3.51
N GLY A 121 0.47 -1.82 4.38
CA GLY A 121 0.70 -3.26 4.41
C GLY A 121 0.28 -3.94 3.09
N VAL A 122 -0.89 -3.58 2.56
CA VAL A 122 -1.35 -4.04 1.24
C VAL A 122 -0.40 -3.58 0.14
N PHE A 123 -0.02 -2.29 0.15
CA PHE A 123 0.92 -1.73 -0.81
C PHE A 123 2.27 -2.45 -0.80
N VAL A 124 2.88 -2.69 0.37
CA VAL A 124 4.13 -3.46 0.48
C VAL A 124 3.97 -4.87 -0.07
N PHE A 125 2.86 -5.53 0.26
CA PHE A 125 2.59 -6.86 -0.25
C PHE A 125 2.53 -6.87 -1.78
N GLU A 126 1.80 -5.92 -2.39
CA GLU A 126 1.75 -5.74 -3.85
C GLU A 126 3.14 -5.50 -4.45
N LEU A 127 3.96 -4.63 -3.84
CA LEU A 127 5.32 -4.37 -4.31
C LEU A 127 6.16 -5.64 -4.39
N LEU A 128 5.97 -6.58 -3.48
CA LEU A 128 6.78 -7.79 -3.37
C LEU A 128 6.23 -8.97 -4.16
N HIS A 129 4.92 -9.02 -4.39
CA HIS A 129 4.25 -10.19 -4.99
C HIS A 129 3.63 -9.90 -6.36
N GLY A 130 3.49 -8.63 -6.75
CA GLY A 130 2.83 -8.23 -7.99
C GLY A 130 1.30 -8.22 -7.91
N SER A 131 0.72 -8.69 -6.80
CA SER A 131 -0.72 -8.76 -6.56
C SER A 131 -1.06 -8.47 -5.08
N PRO A 132 -2.30 -8.07 -4.77
CA PRO A 132 -2.72 -7.85 -3.39
C PRO A 132 -2.78 -9.16 -2.57
N PRO A 133 -2.75 -9.06 -1.23
CA PRO A 133 -2.74 -10.21 -0.32
C PRO A 133 -3.99 -11.08 -0.38
N TRP A 134 -5.14 -10.51 -0.75
CA TRP A 134 -6.38 -11.26 -0.91
C TRP A 134 -6.96 -11.02 -2.30
N PRO A 135 -7.46 -12.06 -2.99
CA PRO A 135 -8.17 -11.90 -4.24
C PRO A 135 -9.45 -11.10 -3.98
N TYR A 136 -9.62 -10.01 -4.72
CA TYR A 136 -10.83 -9.20 -4.67
C TYR A 136 -11.70 -9.52 -5.87
N LYS A 137 -12.99 -9.75 -5.63
CA LYS A 137 -14.02 -9.91 -6.65
C LYS A 137 -15.12 -8.88 -6.42
N CYS A 138 -15.47 -8.16 -7.48
CA CYS A 138 -16.45 -7.09 -7.44
C CYS A 138 -17.83 -7.59 -7.93
N GLU A 139 -18.41 -8.58 -7.25
CA GLU A 139 -19.81 -8.98 -7.47
C GLU A 139 -20.70 -8.51 -6.31
N ASP A 140 -21.93 -8.11 -6.63
CA ASP A 140 -22.90 -7.64 -5.64
C ASP A 140 -23.16 -8.72 -4.58
N GLY A 141 -22.99 -8.36 -3.30
CA GLY A 141 -23.12 -9.29 -2.17
C GLY A 141 -21.80 -9.92 -1.69
N GLU A 142 -20.68 -9.70 -2.39
CA GLU A 142 -19.37 -10.23 -1.96
C GLU A 142 -18.63 -9.34 -0.97
N LEU A 143 -19.05 -8.10 -0.70
CA LEU A 143 -18.35 -7.21 0.24
C LEU A 143 -18.30 -7.77 1.68
N VAL A 144 -19.41 -8.35 2.17
CA VAL A 144 -19.46 -8.98 3.50
C VAL A 144 -18.56 -10.21 3.54
N ARG A 145 -18.55 -10.99 2.46
CA ARG A 145 -17.71 -12.18 2.31
C ARG A 145 -16.24 -11.80 2.24
N TYR A 146 -15.90 -10.74 1.52
CA TYR A 146 -14.56 -10.20 1.40
C TYR A 146 -14.07 -9.68 2.76
N ALA A 147 -14.89 -8.93 3.49
CA ALA A 147 -14.56 -8.48 4.84
C ALA A 147 -14.25 -9.67 5.77
N ALA A 148 -15.00 -10.78 5.68
CA ALA A 148 -14.71 -12.00 6.43
C ALA A 148 -13.40 -12.70 5.99
N THR A 149 -13.02 -12.60 4.71
CA THR A 149 -11.72 -13.06 4.21
C THR A 149 -10.56 -12.28 4.82
N LEU A 150 -10.71 -10.96 4.99
CA LEU A 150 -9.67 -10.12 5.61
C LEU A 150 -9.41 -10.48 7.08
N GLU A 151 -10.35 -11.16 7.74
CA GLU A 151 -10.21 -11.63 9.12
C GLU A 151 -9.50 -12.99 9.23
N GLN A 152 -9.24 -13.66 8.10
CA GLN A 152 -8.47 -14.90 8.06
C GLN A 152 -6.95 -14.63 8.15
N PRO A 153 -6.15 -15.60 8.62
CA PRO A 153 -4.69 -15.49 8.61
C PRO A 153 -4.16 -15.19 7.21
N LEU A 154 -3.20 -14.27 7.12
CA LEU A 154 -2.53 -13.94 5.87
C LEU A 154 -1.71 -15.15 5.38
N GLU A 155 -1.98 -15.60 4.16
CA GLU A 155 -1.19 -16.61 3.48
C GLU A 155 -0.18 -15.95 2.53
N PHE A 156 1.08 -16.34 2.63
CA PHE A 156 2.12 -15.85 1.74
C PHE A 156 2.35 -16.83 0.59
N PRO A 157 2.35 -16.37 -0.68
CA PRO A 157 2.61 -17.22 -1.82
C PRO A 157 3.95 -17.94 -1.68
N SER A 158 4.00 -19.22 -2.05
CA SER A 158 5.23 -20.02 -2.10
C SER A 158 6.14 -19.66 -3.28
N HIS A 159 5.72 -18.71 -4.13
CA HIS A 159 6.43 -18.27 -5.34
C HIS A 159 6.58 -16.74 -5.36
N SER A 160 7.50 -16.20 -4.59
CA SER A 160 7.94 -14.82 -4.79
C SER A 160 9.46 -14.78 -4.60
N HIS A 161 10.08 -13.68 -5.00
CA HIS A 161 11.53 -13.52 -5.24
C HIS A 161 12.50 -13.88 -4.10
N PHE A 162 12.01 -14.43 -3.00
CA PHE A 162 12.72 -14.99 -1.86
C PHE A 162 13.48 -16.30 -2.13
N ALA A 163 13.58 -16.72 -3.40
CA ALA A 163 14.42 -17.84 -3.79
C ALA A 163 15.93 -17.60 -3.55
N ASN A 164 16.34 -16.39 -3.18
CA ASN A 164 17.68 -16.09 -2.67
C ASN A 164 17.63 -15.81 -1.13
N PRO A 165 18.24 -16.67 -0.28
CA PRO A 165 17.88 -16.78 1.13
C PRO A 165 18.85 -16.03 2.04
N HIS A 166 18.64 -14.74 2.25
CA HIS A 166 18.88 -14.24 3.60
C HIS A 166 17.57 -14.42 4.36
N VAL A 167 17.44 -15.57 5.04
CA VAL A 167 16.27 -15.95 5.85
C VAL A 167 15.82 -14.82 6.78
N ARG A 168 16.78 -14.01 7.25
CA ARG A 168 16.54 -12.81 8.05
C ARG A 168 15.67 -11.77 7.34
N ASP A 169 15.93 -11.49 6.07
CA ASP A 169 15.26 -10.43 5.32
C ASP A 169 13.82 -10.84 5.02
N LEU A 170 13.63 -12.09 4.56
CA LEU A 170 12.30 -12.71 4.42
C LEU A 170 11.50 -12.67 5.74
N LEU A 171 12.07 -13.15 6.85
CA LEU A 171 11.36 -13.13 8.14
C LEU A 171 10.98 -11.71 8.57
N SER A 172 11.84 -10.73 8.28
CA SER A 172 11.56 -9.33 8.61
C SER A 172 10.42 -8.74 7.76
N VAL A 173 10.36 -9.06 6.46
CA VAL A 173 9.26 -8.67 5.57
C VAL A 173 7.95 -9.28 6.04
N LEU A 174 7.94 -10.60 6.24
CA LEU A 174 6.73 -11.33 6.66
C LEU A 174 6.21 -10.82 8.00
N PHE A 175 7.12 -10.58 8.94
CA PHE A 175 6.79 -10.01 10.24
C PHE A 175 6.19 -8.61 10.10
N MET A 176 6.78 -7.75 9.27
CA MET A 176 6.23 -6.42 9.02
C MET A 176 4.82 -6.49 8.43
N CYS A 177 4.62 -7.29 7.39
CA CYS A 177 3.31 -7.48 6.76
C CYS A 177 2.29 -7.99 7.79
N SER A 178 2.66 -8.94 8.66
CA SER A 178 1.76 -9.43 9.72
C SER A 178 1.37 -8.36 10.74
N GLN A 179 2.26 -7.39 11.01
CA GLN A 179 2.01 -6.31 11.96
C GLN A 179 1.21 -5.15 11.34
N LEU A 180 1.43 -4.83 10.07
CA LEU A 180 0.66 -3.83 9.32
C LEU A 180 -0.74 -4.34 8.95
N LEU A 181 -0.85 -5.62 8.56
CA LEU A 181 -2.10 -6.30 8.22
C LEU A 181 -2.75 -6.96 9.45
N CYS A 182 -2.50 -6.41 10.64
CA CYS A 182 -3.19 -6.82 11.86
C CYS A 182 -4.64 -6.33 11.83
N VAL A 183 -5.59 -7.25 11.99
CA VAL A 183 -7.04 -6.98 11.93
C VAL A 183 -7.51 -6.07 13.06
N ASP A 184 -6.90 -6.19 14.24
CA ASP A 184 -7.16 -5.29 15.37
C ASP A 184 -6.37 -3.99 15.17
N PRO A 185 -7.05 -2.85 14.88
CA PRO A 185 -6.37 -1.58 14.67
C PRO A 185 -5.62 -1.06 15.90
N SER A 186 -5.96 -1.53 17.11
CA SER A 186 -5.27 -1.12 18.35
C SER A 186 -3.94 -1.84 18.56
N ALA A 187 -3.79 -3.03 17.98
CA ALA A 187 -2.56 -3.83 17.99
C ALA A 187 -1.70 -3.63 16.73
N ARG A 188 -2.25 -2.97 15.70
CA ARG A 188 -1.59 -2.73 14.41
C ARG A 188 -0.37 -1.83 14.56
N LEU A 189 0.69 -2.15 13.82
CA LEU A 189 1.89 -1.32 13.73
C LEU A 189 1.55 0.00 13.01
N THR A 190 1.87 1.13 13.65
CA THR A 190 1.52 2.47 13.15
C THR A 190 2.61 3.49 13.48
N GLY A 191 2.57 4.63 12.79
CA GLY A 191 3.39 5.80 13.10
C GLY A 191 4.89 5.52 13.07
N VAL A 192 5.63 6.15 13.99
CA VAL A 192 7.11 6.06 14.07
C VAL A 192 7.58 4.63 14.39
N ALA A 193 6.72 3.77 14.96
CA ALA A 193 7.08 2.37 15.19
C ALA A 193 7.35 1.63 13.88
N VAL A 194 6.69 2.02 12.78
CA VAL A 194 6.95 1.47 11.44
C VAL A 194 8.38 1.75 11.00
N GLN A 195 8.89 2.97 11.21
CA GLN A 195 10.27 3.32 10.86
C GLN A 195 11.32 2.52 11.63
N ARG A 196 10.98 2.07 12.85
CA ARG A 196 11.86 1.30 13.73
C ARG A 196 11.79 -0.21 13.48
N HIS A 197 10.96 -0.65 12.54
CA HIS A 197 10.78 -2.06 12.25
C HIS A 197 12.08 -2.67 11.68
N PRO A 198 12.46 -3.92 12.06
CA PRO A 198 13.69 -4.57 11.58
C PRO A 198 13.86 -4.61 10.06
N TRP A 199 12.75 -4.60 9.30
CA TRP A 199 12.80 -4.55 7.83
C TRP A 199 13.45 -3.27 7.30
N PHE A 200 13.34 -2.16 8.01
CA PHE A 200 13.94 -0.87 7.65
C PHE A 200 15.28 -0.59 8.35
N CYS A 201 15.93 -1.60 8.94
CA CYS A 201 17.13 -1.39 9.77
C CYS A 201 18.33 -0.81 9.01
N ASP A 202 18.34 -0.95 7.69
CA ASP A 202 19.36 -0.48 6.74
C ASP A 202 18.93 0.78 5.96
N VAL A 203 17.75 1.34 6.25
CA VAL A 203 17.25 2.54 5.58
C VAL A 203 17.82 3.80 6.21
N ASN A 204 18.40 4.66 5.37
CA ASN A 204 18.76 6.03 5.75
C ASN A 204 17.54 6.96 5.54
N TRP A 205 16.87 7.32 6.64
CA TRP A 205 15.68 8.15 6.62
C TRP A 205 15.94 9.63 6.26
N GLU A 206 17.19 10.09 6.31
CA GLU A 206 17.57 11.46 5.93
C GLU A 206 17.85 11.60 4.42
N ASP A 207 18.14 10.48 3.74
CA ASP A 207 18.46 10.42 2.32
C ASP A 207 17.71 9.27 1.63
N LEU A 208 16.38 9.42 1.58
CA LEU A 208 15.47 8.48 0.92
C LEU A 208 15.44 8.73 -0.59
N VAL A 209 16.47 8.30 -1.28
CA VAL A 209 16.42 8.08 -2.72
C VAL A 209 16.26 6.58 -2.93
N VAL A 210 15.43 6.15 -3.90
CA VAL A 210 15.49 4.76 -4.36
C VAL A 210 16.83 4.59 -5.06
N ALA A 211 17.85 4.25 -4.27
CA ALA A 211 19.17 3.89 -4.75
C ALA A 211 19.04 2.49 -5.36
N CYS A 212 18.51 2.43 -6.58
CA CYS A 212 18.72 1.29 -7.44
C CYS A 212 20.20 1.22 -7.79
N SER A 213 20.79 0.04 -7.70
CA SER A 213 22.06 -0.22 -8.37
C SER A 213 21.96 0.17 -9.84
N THR A 214 23.09 0.48 -10.50
CA THR A 214 23.11 0.79 -11.95
C THR A 214 22.46 -0.31 -12.81
N ALA A 215 22.43 -1.56 -12.31
CA ALA A 215 21.72 -2.68 -12.93
C ALA A 215 20.20 -2.61 -12.77
N GLU A 216 19.70 -2.20 -11.59
CA GLU A 216 18.27 -2.04 -11.33
C GLU A 216 17.69 -0.75 -11.94
N MET A 217 18.50 0.30 -12.10
CA MET A 217 18.16 1.48 -12.93
C MET A 217 18.10 1.13 -14.41
N GLY A 218 18.93 0.19 -14.86
CA GLY A 218 18.84 -0.41 -16.19
C GLY A 218 17.52 -1.15 -16.35
N LEU A 219 17.17 -1.99 -15.37
CA LEU A 219 15.86 -2.64 -15.30
C LEU A 219 14.74 -1.58 -15.34
N LEU A 220 14.68 -0.60 -14.45
CA LEU A 220 13.64 0.45 -14.43
C LEU A 220 13.53 1.24 -15.74
N ARG A 221 14.66 1.60 -16.37
CA ARG A 221 14.66 2.27 -17.68
C ARG A 221 14.13 1.37 -18.79
N ASP A 222 14.55 0.11 -18.82
CA ASP A 222 14.09 -0.88 -19.79
C ASP A 222 12.59 -1.18 -19.61
N ILE A 223 12.13 -1.28 -18.36
CA ILE A 223 10.74 -1.50 -17.96
C ILE A 223 9.83 -0.39 -18.49
N ILE A 224 10.22 0.86 -18.28
CA ILE A 224 9.38 2.03 -18.57
C ILE A 224 9.41 2.37 -20.07
N SER A 225 10.45 1.95 -20.79
CA SER A 225 10.51 2.06 -22.24
C SER A 225 9.56 1.11 -22.99
N SER A 226 9.01 0.09 -22.33
CA SER A 226 8.08 -0.89 -22.94
C SER A 226 6.61 -0.41 -22.85
N SER A 227 6.00 -0.16 -24.01
CA SER A 227 4.79 0.67 -24.16
C SER A 227 3.44 -0.06 -23.99
N THR A 228 3.33 -1.08 -23.14
CA THR A 228 2.13 -1.96 -23.13
C THR A 228 1.35 -2.03 -21.81
N ALA A 229 1.53 -1.10 -20.88
CA ALA A 229 0.73 -1.06 -19.65
C ALA A 229 -0.64 -0.38 -19.88
N PRO A 230 -1.73 -0.84 -19.25
CA PRO A 230 -3.06 -0.24 -19.39
C PRO A 230 -3.18 1.14 -18.74
N ASP A 231 -4.04 1.98 -19.31
CA ASP A 231 -4.08 3.42 -19.05
C ASP A 231 -4.65 3.83 -17.68
N SER A 232 -5.39 2.97 -16.97
CA SER A 232 -5.95 3.30 -15.65
C SER A 232 -6.01 2.14 -14.65
N ALA A 233 -5.95 2.46 -13.34
CA ALA A 233 -6.13 1.52 -12.24
C ALA A 233 -7.57 0.96 -12.15
N GLU A 234 -8.56 1.69 -12.67
CA GLU A 234 -9.96 1.21 -12.74
C GLU A 234 -10.17 0.22 -13.90
N SER A 235 -9.51 0.44 -15.06
CA SER A 235 -9.47 -0.57 -16.13
C SER A 235 -8.72 -1.84 -15.71
N LEU A 236 -7.86 -1.72 -14.69
CA LEU A 236 -7.29 -2.83 -13.96
C LEU A 236 -8.37 -3.58 -13.20
N THR A 237 -9.26 -3.01 -12.38
CA THR A 237 -10.33 -3.83 -11.73
C THR A 237 -11.16 -4.72 -12.67
N SER A 238 -11.39 -4.28 -13.92
CA SER A 238 -12.04 -5.11 -14.95
C SER A 238 -11.10 -6.13 -15.61
N ALA A 239 -9.81 -5.82 -15.76
CA ALA A 239 -8.77 -6.73 -16.26
C ALA A 239 -8.13 -7.62 -15.17
N GLU A 240 -8.20 -7.24 -13.90
CA GLU A 240 -7.86 -7.91 -12.65
C GLU A 240 -8.87 -9.03 -12.43
N ASN A 241 -10.16 -8.76 -12.65
CA ASN A 241 -11.16 -9.82 -12.73
C ASN A 241 -10.83 -10.87 -13.83
N ALA A 242 -10.12 -10.50 -14.90
CA ALA A 242 -9.72 -11.42 -15.96
C ALA A 242 -8.35 -12.11 -15.71
N LEU A 243 -7.39 -11.43 -15.09
CA LEU A 243 -6.07 -11.95 -14.73
C LEU A 243 -6.13 -12.84 -13.47
N PHE A 244 -7.03 -12.55 -12.52
CA PHE A 244 -7.23 -13.32 -11.29
C PHE A 244 -8.40 -14.32 -11.36
N ALA A 245 -9.16 -14.38 -12.46
CA ALA A 245 -10.14 -15.45 -12.69
C ALA A 245 -9.51 -16.82 -13.04
N GLY A 246 -8.19 -16.84 -13.30
CA GLY A 246 -7.42 -18.05 -13.61
C GLY A 246 -6.65 -18.66 -12.43
N PHE A 247 -6.78 -18.11 -11.23
CA PHE A 247 -6.23 -18.64 -9.97
C PHE A 247 -7.35 -18.95 -8.99
#